data_AF-A0AAP5IAG2-F1
#
_entry.id   AF-A0AAP5IAG2-F1
#
_cell.length_a   1.000
_cell.length_b   1.000
_cell.length_c   1.000
_cell.angle_alpha   90.00
_cell.angle_beta   90.00
_cell.angle_gamma   90.00
#
_symmetry.space_group_name_H-M   'P 1'
#
loop_
_entity.id
_entity.type
_entity.pdbx_description
1 polymer ?
#
loop_
_entity_poly.entity_id
_entity_poly.type
_entity_poly.pdbx_seq_one_letter_code
_entity_poly.pdbx_strand_id
1 'polypeptide(L)'
;MARSLKVAPEYIQKVRSALQRNSYPSQKALAVDVGLSESTVKSFLSGKPVDYLNFVEICEKLGLDWRSIAYQEPETQLIPPNENPSPFITGSPVTHPRYFFGREKELKRLFNLLKRHPLQNAAIIGKRRIGKTSLLHYLKNITITPPEQLRPGQKYDWLPNPENYKWIFVDFQDPRMASKERLLSYILECLNLKVANAGSLDEFMDVVSDELRSPTVILLDEIGVGLQRCPELDDSFWDSLRSLATNHTRGNLAFILATHESPIELAHNTGHSSPFFNIFGYTATLGALTQDEAQELIASSPIPFPDEDVEWILNRSQCLPLLLQILCLEKLFTLEEGETNEDWREEGLRQIEPFAHLLETEREK
;
A
#
# COMPACT_ATOMS: atom_id res chain seq x y z
N MET A 1 1.95 13.08 6.62
CA MET A 1 3.39 13.27 6.92
C MET A 1 3.57 13.10 8.42
N ALA A 2 4.64 12.44 8.88
CA ALA A 2 4.88 12.21 10.30
C ALA A 2 4.86 13.51 11.11
N ARG A 3 4.06 13.55 12.20
CA ARG A 3 3.85 14.73 13.05
C ARG A 3 5.12 15.20 13.77
N SER A 4 6.11 14.33 13.91
CA SER A 4 7.43 14.63 14.46
C SER A 4 8.51 14.04 13.57
N LEU A 5 9.56 14.83 13.31
CA LEU A 5 10.76 14.43 12.60
C LEU A 5 11.90 14.21 13.60
N LYS A 6 12.80 13.28 13.31
CA LYS A 6 14.06 13.12 14.05
C LYS A 6 15.21 13.20 13.07
N VAL A 7 16.38 13.68 13.49
CA VAL A 7 17.56 13.70 12.61
C VAL A 7 18.03 12.27 12.39
N ALA A 8 18.31 11.88 11.14
CA ALA A 8 18.86 10.57 10.83
C ALA A 8 20.23 10.36 11.52
N PRO A 9 20.52 9.17 12.07
CA PRO A 9 21.73 8.93 12.84
C PRO A 9 23.03 9.34 12.15
N GLU A 10 23.15 9.11 10.83
CA GLU A 10 24.32 9.51 10.04
C GLU A 10 24.54 11.03 9.96
N TYR A 11 23.50 11.84 10.15
CA TYR A 11 23.57 13.30 10.04
C TYR A 11 23.73 14.00 11.39
N ILE A 12 23.66 13.30 12.52
CA ILE A 12 23.78 13.91 13.86
C ILE A 12 25.06 14.73 14.02
N GLN A 13 26.20 14.23 13.52
CA GLN A 13 27.45 14.97 13.57
C GLN A 13 27.45 16.20 12.66
N LYS A 14 26.88 16.09 11.45
CA LYS A 14 26.73 17.19 10.49
C LYS A 14 25.91 18.34 11.08
N VAL A 15 24.81 18.02 11.76
CA VAL A 15 23.95 19.01 12.42
C VAL A 15 24.66 19.67 13.59
N ARG A 16 25.40 18.92 14.42
CA ARG A 16 26.20 19.50 15.51
C ARG A 16 27.29 20.44 15.01
N SER A 17 27.97 20.10 13.92
CA SER A 17 28.95 20.98 13.29
C SER A 17 28.30 22.20 12.61
N ALA A 18 27.04 22.13 12.19
CA ALA A 18 26.30 23.27 11.64
C ALA A 18 26.02 24.35 12.71
N LEU A 19 25.86 23.96 13.97
CA LEU A 19 25.71 24.91 15.09
C LEU A 19 26.92 25.85 15.21
N GLN A 20 28.13 25.28 15.10
CA GLN A 20 29.39 26.05 15.17
C GLN A 20 29.64 26.87 13.90
N ARG A 21 29.29 26.33 12.73
CA ARG A 21 29.47 27.01 11.42
C ARG A 21 28.58 28.22 11.24
N ASN A 22 27.39 28.24 11.85
CA ASN A 22 26.46 29.37 11.82
C ASN A 22 26.65 30.32 13.02
N SER A 23 27.84 30.33 13.62
CA SER A 23 28.23 31.28 14.68
C SER A 23 27.37 31.27 15.95
N TYR A 24 26.64 30.18 16.24
CA TYR A 24 25.93 30.04 17.50
C TYR A 24 26.89 29.56 18.61
N PRO A 25 27.13 30.35 19.67
CA PRO A 25 28.08 29.99 20.73
C PRO A 25 27.57 28.88 21.66
N SER A 26 26.27 28.58 21.65
CA SER A 26 25.66 27.52 22.46
C SER A 26 24.28 27.09 21.92
N GLN A 27 23.79 25.93 22.37
CA GLN A 27 22.43 25.44 22.07
C GLN A 27 21.36 26.42 22.56
N LYS A 28 21.60 27.08 23.70
CA LYS A 28 20.74 28.10 24.28
C LYS A 28 20.62 29.34 23.38
N ALA A 29 21.71 29.75 22.74
CA ALA A 29 21.69 30.88 21.82
C ALA A 29 20.83 30.60 20.57
N LEU A 30 20.92 29.39 20.02
CA LEU A 30 20.04 28.95 18.94
C LEU A 30 18.58 28.88 19.41
N ALA A 31 18.31 28.31 20.59
CA ALA A 31 16.96 28.22 21.13
C ALA A 31 16.26 29.59 21.25
N VAL A 32 16.99 30.60 21.71
CA VAL A 32 16.48 31.99 21.78
C VAL A 32 16.19 32.57 20.40
N ASP A 33 17.07 32.35 19.42
CA ASP A 33 16.92 32.90 18.06
C ASP A 33 15.79 32.22 17.26
N VAL A 34 15.51 30.95 17.51
CA VAL A 34 14.37 30.22 16.91
C VAL A 34 13.08 30.37 17.75
N GLY A 35 13.13 31.02 18.92
CA GLY A 35 11.96 31.15 19.79
C GLY A 35 11.46 29.82 20.40
N LEU A 36 12.35 28.82 20.50
CA LEU A 36 12.04 27.47 21.00
C LEU A 36 12.68 27.22 22.36
N SER A 37 12.23 26.15 23.04
CA SER A 37 12.88 25.72 24.28
C SER A 37 14.27 25.09 24.01
N GLU A 38 15.21 25.29 24.93
CA GLU A 38 16.54 24.66 24.86
C GLU A 38 16.44 23.12 24.83
N SER A 39 15.41 22.55 25.46
CA SER A 39 15.11 21.11 25.39
C SER A 39 14.75 20.64 23.99
N THR A 40 14.04 21.44 23.19
CA THR A 40 13.68 21.11 21.80
C THR A 40 14.90 21.14 20.89
N VAL A 41 15.76 22.14 21.03
CA VAL A 41 17.04 22.21 20.31
C VAL A 41 17.97 21.05 20.69
N LYS A 42 18.03 20.69 21.99
CA LYS A 42 18.78 19.52 22.44
C LYS A 42 18.24 18.21 21.86
N SER A 43 16.93 18.05 21.78
CA SER A 43 16.28 16.89 21.15
C SER A 43 16.64 16.79 19.67
N PHE A 44 16.61 17.91 18.94
CA PHE A 44 17.04 17.98 17.54
C PHE A 44 18.52 17.54 17.36
N LEU A 45 19.44 18.13 18.12
CA LEU A 45 20.89 17.83 18.06
C LEU A 45 21.29 16.43 18.56
N SER A 46 20.35 15.70 19.17
CA SER A 46 20.55 14.33 19.66
C SER A 46 19.78 13.28 18.86
N GLY A 47 19.10 13.67 17.77
CA GLY A 47 18.33 12.74 16.93
C GLY A 47 17.07 12.21 17.60
N LYS A 48 16.52 12.93 18.58
CA LYS A 48 15.21 12.63 19.19
C LYS A 48 14.09 13.26 18.35
N PRO A 49 12.86 12.72 18.42
CA PRO A 49 11.70 13.31 17.75
C PRO A 49 11.45 14.76 18.17
N VAL A 50 11.23 15.62 17.20
CA VAL A 50 10.90 17.04 17.33
C VAL A 50 9.71 17.33 16.42
N ASP A 51 8.80 18.19 16.84
CA ASP A 51 7.67 18.63 16.01
C ASP A 51 8.14 19.11 14.63
N TYR A 52 7.38 18.79 13.58
CA TYR A 52 7.73 19.11 12.20
C TYR A 52 8.09 20.59 11.99
N LEU A 53 7.29 21.51 12.52
CA LEU A 53 7.50 22.95 12.32
C LEU A 53 8.80 23.39 12.97
N ASN A 54 9.02 22.95 14.22
CA ASN A 54 10.25 23.21 14.95
C ASN A 54 11.48 22.61 14.25
N PHE A 55 11.33 21.43 13.64
CA PHE A 55 12.41 20.77 12.91
C PHE A 55 12.81 21.56 11.66
N VAL A 56 11.83 22.02 10.86
CA VAL A 56 12.07 22.85 9.68
C VAL A 56 12.70 24.19 10.06
N GLU A 57 12.18 24.86 11.09
CA GLU A 57 12.65 26.17 11.52
C GLU A 57 14.11 26.13 12.02
N ILE A 58 14.47 25.08 12.77
CA ILE A 58 15.86 24.86 13.20
C ILE A 58 16.76 24.56 11.98
N CYS A 59 16.28 23.81 10.99
CA CYS A 59 17.06 23.51 9.78
C CYS A 59 17.30 24.75 8.92
N GLU A 60 16.28 25.59 8.73
CA GLU A 60 16.40 26.85 7.99
C GLU A 60 17.45 27.77 8.62
N LYS A 61 17.42 27.92 9.96
CA LYS A 61 18.40 28.72 10.71
C LYS A 61 19.82 28.17 10.67
N LEU A 62 19.97 26.86 10.53
CA LEU A 62 21.28 26.21 10.40
C LEU A 62 21.76 26.05 8.95
N GLY A 63 20.99 26.52 7.96
CA GLY A 63 21.31 26.39 6.53
C GLY A 63 21.33 24.93 6.08
N LEU A 64 20.49 24.07 6.67
CA LEU A 64 20.39 22.66 6.36
C LEU A 64 19.09 22.39 5.61
N ASP A 65 19.15 21.55 4.57
CA ASP A 65 17.94 21.03 3.95
C ASP A 65 17.34 19.96 4.88
N TRP A 66 16.19 20.28 5.49
CA TRP A 66 15.50 19.40 6.42
C TRP A 66 15.13 18.05 5.80
N ARG A 67 14.85 18.00 4.49
CA ARG A 67 14.50 16.76 3.77
C ARG A 67 15.68 15.81 3.68
N SER A 68 16.89 16.36 3.60
CA SER A 68 18.14 15.58 3.49
C SER A 68 18.63 14.99 4.81
N ILE A 69 18.18 15.54 5.95
CA ILE A 69 18.66 15.14 7.28
C ILE A 69 17.60 14.50 8.16
N ALA A 70 16.32 14.62 7.81
CA ALA A 70 15.24 13.98 8.52
C ALA A 70 15.31 12.46 8.34
N TYR A 71 15.17 11.74 9.44
CA TYR A 71 14.99 10.29 9.45
C TYR A 71 13.67 9.97 8.78
N GLN A 72 13.78 9.24 7.68
CA GLN A 72 12.66 8.61 7.03
C GLN A 72 12.49 7.24 7.69
N GLU A 73 11.29 6.93 8.18
CA GLU A 73 10.97 5.54 8.53
C GLU A 73 11.22 4.69 7.28
N PRO A 74 11.88 3.53 7.40
CA PRO A 74 12.02 2.64 6.28
C PRO A 74 10.65 2.01 5.98
N GLU A 75 9.79 2.74 5.24
CA GLU A 75 8.77 2.12 4.41
C GLU A 75 9.52 1.42 3.27
N THR A 76 9.68 0.10 3.41
CA THR A 76 9.95 -0.89 2.35
C THR A 76 10.87 -0.45 1.20
N GLN A 77 12.13 -0.88 1.29
CA GLN A 77 13.09 -0.98 0.17
C GLN A 77 13.16 0.25 -0.74
N LEU A 78 13.71 1.35 -0.21
CA LEU A 78 14.50 2.26 -1.04
C LEU A 78 15.75 1.48 -1.46
N ILE A 79 15.65 0.86 -2.62
CA ILE A 79 16.78 0.25 -3.30
C ILE A 79 17.86 1.33 -3.44
N PRO A 80 19.09 1.13 -2.93
CA PRO A 80 20.18 2.05 -3.20
C PRO A 80 20.30 2.23 -4.72
N PRO A 81 20.77 3.38 -5.22
CA PRO A 81 20.75 3.73 -6.65
C PRO A 81 21.58 2.82 -7.59
N ASN A 82 22.03 1.66 -7.10
CA ASN A 82 22.84 0.65 -7.77
C ASN A 82 22.30 -0.79 -7.72
N GLU A 83 21.09 -1.07 -7.21
CA GLU A 83 20.48 -2.40 -7.43
C GLU A 83 19.34 -2.26 -8.43
N ASN A 84 19.38 -3.01 -9.53
CA ASN A 84 18.22 -3.15 -10.39
C ASN A 84 17.25 -4.09 -9.65
N PRO A 85 16.08 -3.62 -9.17
CA PRO A 85 15.05 -4.52 -8.67
C PRO A 85 14.75 -5.63 -9.68
N SER A 86 14.69 -6.87 -9.21
CA SER A 86 14.26 -8.01 -10.02
C SER A 86 12.93 -7.66 -10.72
N PRO A 87 12.79 -7.92 -12.04
CA PRO A 87 11.53 -7.72 -12.75
C PRO A 87 10.43 -8.65 -12.25
N PHE A 88 10.80 -9.76 -11.61
CA PHE A 88 9.89 -10.77 -11.08
C PHE A 88 9.91 -10.74 -9.55
N ILE A 89 8.74 -10.47 -8.97
CA ILE A 89 8.51 -10.36 -7.53
C ILE A 89 7.76 -11.60 -7.07
N THR A 90 8.43 -12.42 -6.25
CA THR A 90 7.85 -13.64 -5.65
C THR A 90 7.61 -13.44 -4.15
N GLY A 91 6.56 -14.05 -3.62
CA GLY A 91 6.26 -14.09 -2.17
C GLY A 91 5.63 -12.83 -1.55
N SER A 92 6.03 -11.63 -1.98
CA SER A 92 5.50 -10.35 -1.48
C SER A 92 4.50 -9.71 -2.46
N PRO A 93 3.54 -8.91 -1.96
CA PRO A 93 2.68 -8.13 -2.84
C PRO A 93 3.50 -7.14 -3.68
N VAL A 94 3.17 -7.04 -4.98
CA VAL A 94 3.66 -5.96 -5.83
C VAL A 94 3.10 -4.62 -5.35
N THR A 95 3.98 -3.69 -4.96
CA THR A 95 3.60 -2.36 -4.46
C THR A 95 3.86 -1.25 -5.48
N HIS A 96 4.92 -1.37 -6.28
CA HIS A 96 5.27 -0.35 -7.25
C HIS A 96 4.55 -0.59 -8.59
N PRO A 97 3.82 0.41 -9.15
CA PRO A 97 2.96 0.18 -10.32
C PRO A 97 3.65 -0.38 -11.56
N ARG A 98 4.94 -0.06 -11.75
CA ARG A 98 5.77 -0.59 -12.84
C ARG A 98 5.82 -2.13 -12.91
N TYR A 99 5.64 -2.84 -11.80
CA TYR A 99 5.70 -4.31 -11.76
C TYR A 99 4.31 -4.96 -11.70
N PHE A 100 3.24 -4.17 -11.80
CA PHE A 100 1.87 -4.69 -11.79
C PHE A 100 1.38 -4.90 -13.23
N PHE A 101 1.01 -6.12 -13.59
CA PHE A 101 0.64 -6.50 -14.95
C PHE A 101 -0.82 -6.94 -15.06
N GLY A 102 -1.43 -6.61 -16.19
CA GLY A 102 -2.82 -6.94 -16.53
C GLY A 102 -3.87 -6.32 -15.62
N ARG A 103 -5.03 -6.97 -15.56
CA ARG A 103 -6.24 -6.56 -14.82
C ARG A 103 -6.87 -5.28 -15.36
N GLU A 104 -6.69 -4.98 -16.64
CA GLU A 104 -7.13 -3.69 -17.21
C GLU A 104 -8.66 -3.52 -17.14
N LYS A 105 -9.40 -4.62 -17.33
CA LYS A 105 -10.87 -4.61 -17.25
C LYS A 105 -11.34 -4.30 -15.83
N GLU A 106 -10.72 -4.93 -14.84
CA GLU A 106 -10.99 -4.75 -13.42
C GLU A 106 -10.61 -3.34 -12.98
N LEU A 107 -9.40 -2.87 -13.32
CA LEU A 107 -8.93 -1.51 -13.05
C LEU A 107 -9.86 -0.47 -13.65
N LYS A 108 -10.24 -0.62 -14.92
CA LYS A 108 -11.17 0.32 -15.59
C LYS A 108 -12.50 0.41 -14.86
N ARG A 109 -13.04 -0.72 -14.41
CA ARG A 109 -14.31 -0.72 -13.66
C ARG A 109 -14.14 -0.12 -12.27
N LEU A 110 -13.11 -0.53 -11.52
CA LEU A 110 -12.81 0.01 -10.19
C LEU A 110 -12.62 1.52 -10.22
N PHE A 111 -11.78 2.05 -11.12
CA PHE A 111 -11.60 3.49 -11.23
C PHE A 111 -12.86 4.21 -11.73
N ASN A 112 -13.70 3.61 -12.58
CA ASN A 112 -14.96 4.23 -12.98
C ASN A 112 -15.95 4.41 -11.82
N LEU A 113 -15.89 3.56 -10.79
CA LEU A 113 -16.67 3.71 -9.55
C LEU A 113 -16.18 4.89 -8.70
N LEU A 114 -14.90 5.23 -8.83
CA LEU A 114 -14.26 6.30 -8.07
C LEU A 114 -14.25 7.65 -8.82
N LYS A 115 -14.39 7.65 -10.15
CA LYS A 115 -14.39 8.87 -10.98
C LYS A 115 -15.60 9.78 -10.76
N ARG A 116 -16.72 9.23 -10.30
CA ARG A 116 -18.01 9.92 -10.24
C ARG A 116 -18.47 10.02 -8.80
N HIS A 117 -19.16 11.11 -8.48
CA HIS A 117 -19.86 11.25 -7.21
C HIS A 117 -21.31 10.76 -7.32
N PRO A 118 -21.85 10.08 -6.30
CA PRO A 118 -21.13 9.61 -5.10
C PRO A 118 -20.12 8.51 -5.45
N LEU A 119 -18.99 8.47 -4.72
CA LEU A 119 -18.04 7.36 -4.83
C LEU A 119 -18.75 6.06 -4.48
N GLN A 120 -18.40 4.97 -5.16
CA GLN A 120 -19.02 3.67 -4.96
C GLN A 120 -18.05 2.65 -4.39
N ASN A 121 -18.57 1.80 -3.50
CA ASN A 121 -17.81 0.73 -2.85
C ASN A 121 -17.63 -0.46 -3.79
N ALA A 122 -16.52 -1.17 -3.66
CA ALA A 122 -16.22 -2.35 -4.45
C ALA A 122 -15.58 -3.47 -3.62
N ALA A 123 -15.83 -4.72 -4.00
CA ALA A 123 -15.13 -5.88 -3.48
C ALA A 123 -14.19 -6.45 -4.55
N ILE A 124 -13.02 -6.91 -4.13
CA ILE A 124 -12.05 -7.65 -4.93
C ILE A 124 -12.01 -9.05 -4.35
N ILE A 125 -12.52 -10.02 -5.10
CA ILE A 125 -12.62 -11.41 -4.69
C ILE A 125 -11.63 -12.25 -5.47
N GLY A 126 -10.99 -13.21 -4.81
CA GLY A 126 -10.22 -14.22 -5.49
C GLY A 126 -9.35 -15.06 -4.56
N LYS A 127 -8.86 -16.18 -5.10
CA LYS A 127 -8.02 -17.14 -4.38
C LYS A 127 -6.79 -16.48 -3.74
N ARG A 128 -6.16 -17.18 -2.80
CA ARG A 128 -4.87 -16.75 -2.24
C ARG A 128 -3.84 -16.59 -3.35
N ARG A 129 -2.92 -15.63 -3.18
CA ARG A 129 -1.81 -15.35 -4.11
C ARG A 129 -2.20 -14.91 -5.53
N ILE A 130 -3.47 -14.60 -5.80
CA ILE A 130 -3.94 -14.15 -7.13
C ILE A 130 -3.65 -12.67 -7.44
N GLY A 131 -3.10 -11.92 -6.46
CA GLY A 131 -2.71 -10.51 -6.61
C GLY A 131 -3.70 -9.48 -6.05
N LYS A 132 -4.58 -9.84 -5.10
CA LYS A 132 -5.55 -8.90 -4.50
C LYS A 132 -4.87 -7.71 -3.79
N THR A 133 -3.96 -7.99 -2.85
CA THR A 133 -3.17 -6.96 -2.15
C THR A 133 -2.36 -6.11 -3.12
N SER A 134 -1.77 -6.73 -4.14
CA SER A 134 -1.06 -6.03 -5.21
C SER A 134 -1.95 -5.08 -6.00
N LEU A 135 -3.19 -5.49 -6.30
CA LEU A 135 -4.18 -4.63 -6.95
C LEU A 135 -4.56 -3.44 -6.06
N LEU A 136 -4.75 -3.65 -4.75
CA LEU A 136 -4.99 -2.55 -3.80
C LEU A 136 -3.83 -1.55 -3.78
N HIS A 137 -2.58 -2.02 -3.70
CA HIS A 137 -1.42 -1.13 -3.78
C HIS A 137 -1.34 -0.40 -5.12
N TYR A 138 -1.64 -1.09 -6.23
CA TYR A 138 -1.67 -0.45 -7.54
C TYR A 138 -2.68 0.69 -7.57
N LEU A 139 -3.93 0.48 -7.10
CA LEU A 139 -4.96 1.52 -7.07
C LEU A 139 -4.49 2.78 -6.31
N LYS A 140 -3.86 2.59 -5.14
CA LYS A 140 -3.33 3.66 -4.30
C LYS A 140 -2.16 4.39 -4.96
N ASN A 141 -1.21 3.65 -5.53
CA ASN A 141 0.09 4.19 -5.93
C ASN A 141 0.07 4.75 -7.35
N ILE A 142 -0.67 4.13 -8.29
CA ILE A 142 -0.67 4.56 -9.70
C ILE A 142 -1.08 6.02 -9.89
N THR A 143 -1.94 6.54 -9.01
CA THR A 143 -2.45 7.91 -9.10
C THR A 143 -1.41 8.97 -8.71
N ILE A 144 -0.32 8.58 -8.05
CA ILE A 144 0.74 9.48 -7.58
C ILE A 144 2.12 9.13 -8.13
N THR A 145 2.28 7.99 -8.81
CA THR A 145 3.55 7.58 -9.41
C THR A 145 3.86 8.42 -10.65
N PRO A 146 5.04 9.07 -10.73
CA PRO A 146 5.44 9.84 -11.91
C PRO A 146 5.55 8.96 -13.17
N PRO A 147 5.16 9.47 -14.36
CA PRO A 147 5.20 8.69 -15.61
C PRO A 147 6.56 8.09 -15.95
N GLU A 148 7.66 8.74 -15.54
CA GLU A 148 9.03 8.29 -15.78
C GLU A 148 9.37 7.00 -15.02
N GLN A 149 8.63 6.71 -13.95
CA GLN A 149 8.79 5.49 -13.16
C GLN A 149 7.91 4.34 -13.66
N LEU A 150 7.04 4.57 -14.65
CA LEU A 150 6.11 3.58 -15.20
C LEU A 150 6.68 2.85 -16.42
N ARG A 151 6.00 1.78 -16.84
CA ARG A 151 6.33 1.11 -18.11
C ARG A 151 5.87 1.98 -19.29
N PRO A 152 6.57 1.96 -20.44
CA PRO A 152 6.11 2.62 -21.65
C PRO A 152 4.68 2.20 -22.02
N GLY A 153 3.80 3.17 -22.26
CA GLY A 153 2.39 2.91 -22.60
C GLY A 153 1.50 2.50 -21.43
N GLN A 154 2.03 2.35 -20.21
CA GLN A 154 1.22 2.00 -19.04
C GLN A 154 0.24 3.12 -18.70
N LYS A 155 -1.04 2.77 -18.56
CA LYS A 155 -2.08 3.73 -18.21
C LYS A 155 -1.95 4.19 -16.75
N TYR A 156 -1.96 5.50 -16.53
CA TYR A 156 -1.88 6.11 -15.18
C TYR A 156 -2.90 7.23 -14.93
N ASP A 157 -3.48 7.80 -15.99
CA ASP A 157 -4.51 8.83 -15.98
C ASP A 157 -5.91 8.25 -15.64
N TRP A 158 -5.96 7.42 -14.60
CA TRP A 158 -7.18 6.72 -14.20
C TRP A 158 -8.19 7.61 -13.51
N LEU A 159 -7.79 8.70 -12.85
CA LEU A 159 -8.68 9.63 -12.16
C LEU A 159 -8.43 11.06 -12.62
N PRO A 160 -9.49 11.90 -12.73
CA PRO A 160 -9.30 13.33 -12.89
C PRO A 160 -8.79 13.91 -11.56
N ASN A 161 -7.76 14.75 -11.62
CA ASN A 161 -7.19 15.44 -10.45
C ASN A 161 -6.85 14.48 -9.28
N PRO A 162 -5.96 13.48 -9.53
CA PRO A 162 -5.64 12.44 -8.56
C PRO A 162 -5.11 12.96 -7.22
N GLU A 163 -4.51 14.15 -7.20
CA GLU A 163 -4.00 14.83 -6.00
C GLU A 163 -5.08 15.16 -4.97
N ASN A 164 -6.36 15.19 -5.37
CA ASN A 164 -7.48 15.43 -4.46
C ASN A 164 -7.96 14.17 -3.73
N TYR A 165 -7.53 12.99 -4.18
CA TYR A 165 -7.93 11.72 -3.57
C TYR A 165 -7.04 11.39 -2.38
N LYS A 166 -7.66 11.07 -1.25
CA LYS A 166 -6.99 10.49 -0.09
C LYS A 166 -7.13 8.98 -0.12
N TRP A 167 -6.01 8.27 -0.11
CA TRP A 167 -6.00 6.81 -0.05
C TRP A 167 -5.51 6.34 1.30
N ILE A 168 -6.30 5.51 1.97
CA ILE A 168 -5.98 4.91 3.26
C ILE A 168 -5.90 3.41 3.05
N PHE A 169 -4.81 2.78 3.47
CA PHE A 169 -4.63 1.33 3.32
C PHE A 169 -4.59 0.69 4.69
N VAL A 170 -5.53 -0.21 4.96
CA VAL A 170 -5.65 -0.94 6.22
C VAL A 170 -5.41 -2.41 5.93
N ASP A 171 -4.33 -2.94 6.51
CA ASP A 171 -4.04 -4.37 6.50
C ASP A 171 -4.42 -4.97 7.85
N PHE A 172 -5.44 -5.83 7.86
CA PHE A 172 -5.88 -6.51 9.09
C PHE A 172 -4.96 -7.65 9.54
N GLN A 173 -3.94 -8.01 8.76
CA GLN A 173 -2.87 -8.89 9.22
C GLN A 173 -1.88 -8.17 10.14
N ASP A 174 -1.77 -6.84 10.06
CA ASP A 174 -0.96 -6.04 10.97
C ASP A 174 -1.57 -6.08 12.38
N PRO A 175 -0.86 -6.63 13.38
CA PRO A 175 -1.37 -6.69 14.76
C PRO A 175 -1.71 -5.31 15.34
N ARG A 176 -1.11 -4.23 14.83
CA ARG A 176 -1.43 -2.85 15.26
C ARG A 176 -2.84 -2.43 14.86
N MET A 177 -3.40 -3.03 13.81
CA MET A 177 -4.77 -2.78 13.34
C MET A 177 -5.81 -3.68 14.03
N ALA A 178 -5.38 -4.56 14.94
CA ALA A 178 -6.25 -5.50 15.66
C ALA A 178 -6.95 -4.90 16.90
N SER A 179 -7.23 -3.59 16.89
CA SER A 179 -8.09 -2.95 17.91
C SER A 179 -8.87 -1.80 17.27
N LYS A 180 -10.12 -1.60 17.72
CA LYS A 180 -10.99 -0.55 17.18
C LYS A 180 -10.35 0.82 17.38
N GLU A 181 -9.83 1.10 18.58
CA GLU A 181 -9.18 2.37 18.89
C GLU A 181 -8.02 2.69 17.94
N ARG A 182 -7.13 1.73 17.69
CA ARG A 182 -5.99 1.95 16.80
C ARG A 182 -6.41 2.11 15.35
N LEU A 183 -7.41 1.36 14.89
CA LEU A 183 -7.94 1.49 13.55
C LEU A 183 -8.56 2.88 13.32
N LEU A 184 -9.41 3.34 14.25
CA LEU A 184 -10.02 4.67 14.19
C LEU A 184 -8.95 5.78 14.22
N SER A 185 -7.99 5.66 15.15
CA SER A 185 -6.85 6.60 15.26
C SER A 185 -6.04 6.66 13.97
N TYR A 186 -5.72 5.51 13.39
CA TYR A 186 -4.97 5.41 12.15
C TYR A 186 -5.70 6.09 10.97
N ILE A 187 -7.00 5.85 10.82
CA ILE A 187 -7.81 6.48 9.78
C ILE A 187 -7.80 8.00 9.96
N LEU A 188 -8.02 8.50 11.18
CA LEU A 188 -8.01 9.95 11.46
C LEU A 188 -6.63 10.57 11.21
N GLU A 189 -5.55 9.90 11.59
CA GLU A 189 -4.18 10.32 11.31
C GLU A 189 -3.91 10.43 9.80
N CYS A 190 -4.33 9.43 9.01
CA CYS A 190 -4.22 9.47 7.56
C CYS A 190 -5.05 10.61 6.93
N LEU A 191 -6.22 10.91 7.51
CA LEU A 191 -7.06 12.03 7.08
C LEU A 191 -6.52 13.41 7.52
N ASN A 192 -5.55 13.42 8.43
CA ASN A 192 -5.04 14.60 9.13
C ASN A 192 -6.13 15.33 9.94
N LEU A 193 -7.00 14.56 10.59
CA LEU A 193 -8.08 15.05 11.47
C LEU A 193 -7.67 14.91 12.93
N LYS A 194 -7.87 15.97 13.71
CA LYS A 194 -7.56 15.99 15.15
C LYS A 194 -8.81 15.72 15.95
N VAL A 195 -8.68 14.86 16.96
CA VAL A 195 -9.76 14.50 17.88
C VAL A 195 -9.24 14.50 19.32
N ALA A 196 -10.15 14.68 20.28
CA ALA A 196 -9.84 14.62 21.70
C ALA A 196 -9.73 13.17 22.17
N ASN A 197 -10.60 12.27 21.68
CA ASN A 197 -10.55 10.84 21.97
C ASN A 197 -10.67 9.99 20.69
N ALA A 198 -9.52 9.59 20.14
CA ALA A 198 -9.44 8.82 18.91
C ALA A 198 -9.98 7.38 18.99
N GLY A 199 -10.30 6.89 20.19
CA GLY A 199 -10.91 5.58 20.38
C GLY A 199 -12.44 5.58 20.39
N SER A 200 -13.07 6.76 20.43
CA SER A 200 -14.53 6.88 20.45
C SER A 200 -15.09 6.76 19.04
N LEU A 201 -15.97 5.77 18.83
CA LEU A 201 -16.65 5.59 17.55
C LEU A 201 -17.56 6.80 17.23
N ASP A 202 -18.28 7.33 18.22
CA ASP A 202 -19.17 8.48 18.02
C ASP A 202 -18.37 9.74 17.62
N GLU A 203 -17.25 10.02 18.30
CA GLU A 203 -16.41 11.17 17.97
C GLU A 203 -15.76 11.01 16.59
N PHE A 204 -15.35 9.79 16.24
CA PHE A 204 -14.87 9.47 14.89
C PHE A 204 -15.95 9.74 13.84
N MET A 205 -17.18 9.28 14.07
CA MET A 205 -18.31 9.46 13.16
C MET A 205 -18.61 10.95 12.93
N ASP A 206 -18.69 11.74 14.00
CA ASP A 206 -18.96 13.17 13.93
C ASP A 206 -17.87 13.90 13.13
N VAL A 207 -16.59 13.66 13.47
CA VAL A 207 -15.45 14.33 12.84
C VAL A 207 -15.32 13.96 11.37
N VAL A 208 -15.47 12.68 11.02
CA VAL A 208 -15.42 12.25 9.62
C VAL A 208 -16.62 12.77 8.83
N SER A 209 -17.83 12.78 9.41
CA SER A 209 -19.03 13.35 8.78
C SER A 209 -18.86 14.84 8.47
N ASP A 210 -18.30 15.61 9.40
CA ASP A 210 -18.23 17.07 9.29
C ASP A 210 -17.03 17.57 8.47
N GLU A 211 -15.89 16.88 8.57
CA GLU A 211 -14.61 17.36 8.02
C GLU A 211 -14.19 16.65 6.72
N LEU A 212 -14.80 15.53 6.33
CA LEU A 212 -14.42 14.82 5.10
C LEU A 212 -14.93 15.54 3.84
N ARG A 213 -14.10 16.43 3.29
CA ARG A 213 -14.41 17.20 2.07
C ARG A 213 -13.84 16.61 0.78
N SER A 214 -12.72 15.91 0.87
CA SER A 214 -12.02 15.32 -0.28
C SER A 214 -12.49 13.88 -0.53
N PRO A 215 -12.53 13.43 -1.80
CA PRO A 215 -12.69 12.02 -2.13
C PRO A 215 -11.68 11.17 -1.35
N THR A 216 -12.18 10.26 -0.52
CA THR A 216 -11.37 9.35 0.30
C THR A 216 -11.74 7.92 -0.04
N VAL A 217 -10.73 7.10 -0.31
CA VAL A 217 -10.89 5.67 -0.54
C VAL A 217 -10.14 4.91 0.54
N ILE A 218 -10.86 4.10 1.30
CA ILE A 218 -10.29 3.22 2.32
C ILE A 218 -10.20 1.82 1.73
N LEU A 219 -8.97 1.33 1.57
CA LEU A 219 -8.62 0.00 1.12
C LEU A 219 -8.53 -0.91 2.34
N LEU A 220 -9.35 -1.95 2.37
CA LEU A 220 -9.43 -2.91 3.47
C LEU A 220 -8.92 -4.26 2.97
N ASP A 221 -7.71 -4.64 3.38
CA ASP A 221 -7.10 -5.91 3.00
C ASP A 221 -7.23 -6.94 4.12
N GLU A 222 -7.46 -8.20 3.74
CA GLU A 222 -7.55 -9.34 4.66
C GLU A 222 -8.56 -9.14 5.80
N ILE A 223 -9.68 -8.47 5.54
CA ILE A 223 -10.72 -8.15 6.55
C ILE A 223 -11.23 -9.37 7.33
N GLY A 224 -11.20 -10.57 6.73
CA GLY A 224 -11.56 -11.80 7.44
C GLY A 224 -10.70 -12.04 8.69
N VAL A 225 -9.43 -11.62 8.66
CA VAL A 225 -8.55 -11.64 9.83
C VAL A 225 -9.03 -10.66 10.90
N GLY A 226 -9.45 -9.46 10.49
CA GLY A 226 -10.02 -8.45 11.38
C GLY A 226 -11.27 -8.94 12.10
N LEU A 227 -12.22 -9.52 11.36
CA LEU A 227 -13.47 -10.08 11.89
C LEU A 227 -13.23 -11.22 12.88
N GLN A 228 -12.22 -12.06 12.63
CA GLN A 228 -11.92 -13.19 13.51
C GLN A 228 -11.11 -12.79 14.76
N ARG A 229 -10.19 -11.83 14.63
CA ARG A 229 -9.20 -11.51 15.69
C ARG A 229 -9.58 -10.33 16.56
N CYS A 230 -10.48 -9.45 16.10
CA CYS A 230 -10.82 -8.23 16.82
C CYS A 230 -12.32 -8.20 17.18
N PRO A 231 -12.69 -8.67 18.40
CA PRO A 231 -14.08 -8.66 18.85
C PRO A 231 -14.73 -7.28 18.91
N GLU A 232 -13.92 -6.23 18.99
CA GLU A 232 -14.40 -4.83 19.01
C GLU A 232 -14.90 -4.33 17.65
N LEU A 233 -14.56 -5.02 16.56
CA LEU A 233 -15.10 -4.76 15.21
C LEU A 233 -16.43 -5.50 15.05
N ASP A 234 -17.36 -5.20 15.95
CA ASP A 234 -18.69 -5.79 16.02
C ASP A 234 -19.65 -5.20 14.96
N ASP A 235 -20.89 -5.69 14.94
CA ASP A 235 -21.91 -5.22 13.99
C ASP A 235 -22.19 -3.71 14.14
N SER A 236 -22.07 -3.14 15.35
CA SER A 236 -22.24 -1.70 15.58
C SER A 236 -21.15 -0.87 14.90
N PHE A 237 -19.90 -1.34 14.97
CA PHE A 237 -18.78 -0.72 14.26
C PHE A 237 -19.00 -0.72 12.74
N TRP A 238 -19.35 -1.87 12.15
CA TRP A 238 -19.56 -1.98 10.71
C TRP A 238 -20.77 -1.18 10.23
N ASP A 239 -21.86 -1.16 11.01
CA ASP A 239 -23.03 -0.33 10.72
C ASP A 239 -22.72 1.16 10.71
N SER A 240 -21.81 1.59 11.59
CA SER A 240 -21.32 2.96 11.64
C SER A 240 -20.55 3.32 10.36
N LEU A 241 -19.61 2.48 9.93
CA LEU A 241 -18.89 2.67 8.66
C LEU A 241 -19.84 2.68 7.45
N ARG A 242 -20.86 1.82 7.45
CA ARG A 242 -21.90 1.80 6.42
C ARG A 242 -22.62 3.14 6.35
N SER A 243 -23.02 3.67 7.51
CA SER A 243 -23.72 4.95 7.58
C SER A 243 -22.84 6.09 7.05
N LEU A 244 -21.54 6.11 7.36
CA LEU A 244 -20.60 7.11 6.84
C LEU A 244 -20.54 7.13 5.31
N ALA A 245 -20.33 5.96 4.70
CA ALA A 245 -20.21 5.88 3.24
C ALA A 245 -21.52 6.21 2.52
N THR A 246 -22.66 5.83 3.08
CA THR A 246 -23.95 5.97 2.40
C THR A 246 -24.64 7.32 2.63
N ASN A 247 -24.55 7.89 3.84
CA ASN A 247 -25.42 8.99 4.24
C ASN A 247 -24.69 10.26 4.67
N HIS A 248 -23.49 10.15 5.26
CA HIS A 248 -22.92 11.28 6.02
C HIS A 248 -21.74 11.98 5.34
N THR A 249 -21.04 11.32 4.43
CA THR A 249 -19.85 11.90 3.78
C THR A 249 -20.13 12.59 2.43
N ARG A 250 -21.40 12.88 2.12
CA ARG A 250 -21.83 13.54 0.86
C ARG A 250 -21.31 12.82 -0.40
N GLY A 251 -21.11 11.51 -0.33
CA GLY A 251 -20.58 10.70 -1.42
C GLY A 251 -19.08 10.88 -1.67
N ASN A 252 -18.31 11.33 -0.66
CA ASN A 252 -16.86 11.45 -0.72
C ASN A 252 -16.10 10.26 -0.12
N LEU A 253 -16.78 9.27 0.46
CA LEU A 253 -16.14 8.09 1.03
C LEU A 253 -16.50 6.84 0.24
N ALA A 254 -15.49 6.05 -0.12
CA ALA A 254 -15.68 4.69 -0.63
C ALA A 254 -14.75 3.70 0.06
N PHE A 255 -15.21 2.46 0.14
CA PHE A 255 -14.45 1.30 0.60
C PHE A 255 -14.13 0.37 -0.56
N ILE A 256 -12.90 -0.12 -0.63
CA ILE A 256 -12.53 -1.24 -1.49
C ILE A 256 -12.02 -2.38 -0.62
N LEU A 257 -12.73 -3.49 -0.66
CA LEU A 257 -12.45 -4.68 0.13
C LEU A 257 -11.64 -5.68 -0.69
N ALA A 258 -10.66 -6.36 -0.10
CA ALA A 258 -10.05 -7.56 -0.69
C ALA A 258 -10.34 -8.80 0.17
N THR A 259 -10.97 -9.82 -0.42
CA THR A 259 -11.41 -11.05 0.27
C THR A 259 -11.23 -12.30 -0.59
N HIS A 260 -11.28 -13.47 0.06
CA HIS A 260 -11.27 -14.76 -0.64
C HIS A 260 -12.64 -15.17 -1.17
N GLU A 261 -13.70 -14.80 -0.45
CA GLU A 261 -15.10 -15.09 -0.74
C GLU A 261 -15.93 -13.80 -0.81
N SER A 262 -17.23 -13.91 -1.10
CA SER A 262 -18.14 -12.76 -1.10
C SER A 262 -18.13 -12.03 0.25
N PRO A 263 -18.19 -10.68 0.30
CA PRO A 263 -18.33 -9.94 1.56
C PRO A 263 -19.50 -10.45 2.42
N ILE A 264 -20.60 -10.85 1.78
CA ILE A 264 -21.80 -11.37 2.44
C ILE A 264 -21.53 -12.75 3.05
N GLU A 265 -20.87 -13.64 2.30
CA GLU A 265 -20.49 -14.98 2.77
C GLU A 265 -19.48 -14.88 3.92
N LEU A 266 -18.50 -13.98 3.79
CA LEU A 266 -17.50 -13.74 4.82
C LEU A 266 -18.15 -13.30 6.13
N ALA A 267 -19.08 -12.33 6.08
CA ALA A 267 -19.81 -11.88 7.25
C ALA A 267 -20.57 -13.02 7.91
N HIS A 268 -21.34 -13.79 7.13
CA HIS A 268 -22.07 -14.95 7.61
C HIS A 268 -21.16 -16.00 8.27
N ASN A 269 -20.03 -16.33 7.63
CA ASN A 269 -19.07 -17.34 8.11
C ASN A 269 -18.32 -16.91 9.38
N THR A 270 -18.26 -15.60 9.63
CA THR A 270 -17.62 -15.02 10.83
C THR A 270 -18.62 -14.62 11.92
N GLY A 271 -19.92 -14.89 11.70
CA GLY A 271 -20.98 -14.61 12.67
C GLY A 271 -21.45 -13.14 12.69
N HIS A 272 -21.09 -12.36 11.68
CA HIS A 272 -21.51 -10.97 11.51
C HIS A 272 -22.75 -10.86 10.63
N SER A 273 -23.64 -9.94 10.98
CA SER A 273 -24.90 -9.71 10.26
C SER A 273 -25.03 -8.28 9.72
N SER A 274 -24.01 -7.44 9.94
CA SER A 274 -24.06 -6.03 9.57
C SER A 274 -24.41 -5.83 8.08
N PRO A 275 -25.37 -4.94 7.75
CA PRO A 275 -25.64 -4.50 6.39
C PRO A 275 -24.44 -3.82 5.70
N PHE A 276 -23.33 -3.56 6.37
CA PHE A 276 -22.11 -3.03 5.74
C PHE A 276 -21.69 -3.90 4.56
N PHE A 277 -21.71 -5.22 4.72
CA PHE A 277 -21.29 -6.15 3.67
C PHE A 277 -22.21 -6.20 2.45
N ASN A 278 -23.36 -5.52 2.51
CA ASN A 278 -24.30 -5.41 1.40
C ASN A 278 -24.05 -4.17 0.50
N ILE A 279 -23.18 -3.24 0.90
CA ILE A 279 -22.96 -1.98 0.15
C ILE A 279 -21.95 -2.11 -1.00
N PHE A 280 -21.33 -3.27 -1.15
CA PHE A 280 -20.36 -3.56 -2.21
C PHE A 280 -21.08 -3.97 -3.50
N GLY A 281 -21.71 -3.00 -4.16
CA GLY A 281 -22.54 -3.22 -5.35
C GLY A 281 -21.77 -3.69 -6.59
N TYR A 282 -20.44 -3.57 -6.59
CA TYR A 282 -19.58 -4.11 -7.64
C TYR A 282 -18.51 -5.04 -7.07
N THR A 283 -18.31 -6.17 -7.76
CA THR A 283 -17.31 -7.17 -7.42
C THR A 283 -16.36 -7.40 -8.59
N ALA A 284 -15.07 -7.21 -8.36
CA ALA A 284 -13.99 -7.62 -9.25
C ALA A 284 -13.48 -9.01 -8.85
N THR A 285 -13.81 -10.03 -9.63
CA THR A 285 -13.31 -11.39 -9.42
C THR A 285 -11.98 -11.57 -10.14
N LEU A 286 -10.92 -11.84 -9.39
CA LEU A 286 -9.58 -12.08 -9.93
C LEU A 286 -9.36 -13.58 -10.17
N GLY A 287 -9.05 -13.93 -11.43
CA GLY A 287 -8.62 -15.26 -11.86
C GLY A 287 -7.16 -15.27 -12.31
N ALA A 288 -6.75 -16.25 -13.12
CA ALA A 288 -5.46 -16.20 -13.82
C ALA A 288 -5.37 -14.93 -14.70
N LEU A 289 -4.15 -14.53 -15.07
CA LEU A 289 -3.95 -13.53 -16.12
C LEU A 289 -4.45 -14.11 -17.45
N THR A 290 -4.85 -13.23 -18.36
CA THR A 290 -5.01 -13.62 -19.77
C THR A 290 -3.64 -13.94 -20.38
N GLN A 291 -3.63 -14.66 -21.50
CA GLN A 291 -2.40 -15.00 -22.21
C GLN A 291 -1.60 -13.74 -22.59
N ASP A 292 -2.26 -12.70 -23.10
CA ASP A 292 -1.63 -11.44 -23.48
C ASP A 292 -1.00 -10.72 -22.27
N GLU A 293 -1.71 -10.68 -21.14
CA GLU A 293 -1.20 -10.08 -19.89
C GLU A 293 -0.02 -10.88 -19.30
N ALA A 294 -0.07 -12.21 -19.40
CA ALA A 294 1.01 -13.08 -18.95
C ALA A 294 2.25 -12.92 -19.84
N GLN A 295 2.07 -12.78 -21.15
CA GLN A 295 3.15 -12.50 -22.09
C GLN A 295 3.77 -11.12 -21.84
N GLU A 296 2.98 -10.08 -21.55
CA GLU A 296 3.49 -8.75 -21.17
C GLU A 296 4.39 -8.84 -19.92
N LEU A 297 3.97 -9.64 -18.93
CA LEU A 297 4.77 -9.87 -17.73
C LEU A 297 6.09 -10.59 -18.07
N ILE A 298 6.06 -11.68 -18.83
CA ILE A 298 7.27 -12.42 -19.23
C ILE A 298 8.23 -11.50 -20.00
N ALA A 299 7.71 -10.68 -20.91
CA ALA A 299 8.47 -9.72 -21.71
C ALA A 299 9.12 -8.58 -20.88
N SER A 300 8.80 -8.46 -19.59
CA SER A 300 9.48 -7.54 -18.68
C SER A 300 10.88 -8.00 -18.26
N SER A 301 11.26 -9.23 -18.58
CA SER A 301 12.62 -9.73 -18.40
C SER A 301 13.66 -8.84 -19.12
N PRO A 302 14.79 -8.50 -18.49
CA PRO A 302 15.88 -7.79 -19.15
C PRO A 302 16.56 -8.63 -20.24
N ILE A 303 16.51 -9.97 -20.11
CA ILE A 303 17.02 -10.92 -21.09
C ILE A 303 15.82 -11.63 -21.73
N PRO A 304 15.57 -11.47 -23.05
CA PRO A 304 14.48 -12.14 -23.72
C PRO A 304 14.54 -13.66 -23.58
N PHE A 305 13.42 -14.29 -23.26
CA PHE A 305 13.32 -15.74 -23.17
C PHE A 305 13.05 -16.33 -24.56
N PRO A 306 13.60 -17.52 -24.89
CA PRO A 306 13.23 -18.26 -26.09
C PRO A 306 11.73 -18.57 -26.14
N ASP A 307 11.13 -18.56 -27.33
CA ASP A 307 9.67 -18.79 -27.50
C ASP A 307 9.20 -20.13 -26.89
N GLU A 308 10.02 -21.17 -26.98
CA GLU A 308 9.73 -22.48 -26.38
C GLU A 308 9.66 -22.44 -24.84
N ASP A 309 10.49 -21.60 -24.21
CA ASP A 309 10.51 -21.41 -22.76
C ASP A 309 9.31 -20.56 -22.32
N VAL A 310 8.96 -19.52 -23.10
CA VAL A 310 7.75 -18.72 -22.89
C VAL A 310 6.51 -19.62 -22.92
N GLU A 311 6.38 -20.47 -23.94
CA GLU A 311 5.26 -21.40 -24.07
C GLU A 311 5.22 -22.39 -22.90
N TRP A 312 6.38 -22.93 -22.49
CA TRP A 312 6.48 -23.83 -21.36
C TRP A 312 6.05 -23.16 -20.04
N ILE A 313 6.51 -21.93 -19.79
CA ILE A 313 6.17 -21.13 -18.61
C ILE A 313 4.65 -20.87 -18.55
N LEU A 314 4.05 -20.44 -19.67
CA LEU A 314 2.62 -20.17 -19.76
C LEU A 314 1.78 -21.43 -19.47
N ASN A 315 2.19 -22.56 -20.05
CA ASN A 315 1.51 -23.85 -19.87
C ASN A 315 1.61 -24.36 -18.42
N ARG A 316 2.79 -24.28 -17.80
CA ARG A 316 3.00 -24.79 -16.43
C ARG A 316 2.40 -23.91 -15.36
N SER A 317 2.48 -22.58 -15.52
CA SER A 317 1.89 -21.64 -14.57
C SER A 317 0.37 -21.53 -14.68
N GLN A 318 -0.22 -21.96 -15.81
CA GLN A 318 -1.61 -21.67 -16.18
C GLN A 318 -1.94 -20.17 -16.06
N CYS A 319 -0.97 -19.29 -16.35
CA CYS A 319 -1.07 -17.84 -16.22
C CYS A 319 -1.41 -17.35 -14.80
N LEU A 320 -1.25 -18.16 -13.76
CA LEU A 320 -1.40 -17.72 -12.37
C LEU A 320 -0.23 -16.79 -11.99
N PRO A 321 -0.48 -15.55 -11.54
CA PRO A 321 0.58 -14.54 -11.34
C PRO A 321 1.76 -15.00 -10.49
N LEU A 322 1.52 -15.71 -9.38
CA LEU A 322 2.60 -16.18 -8.51
C LEU A 322 3.46 -17.24 -9.21
N LEU A 323 2.83 -18.27 -9.79
CA LEU A 323 3.56 -19.36 -10.43
C LEU A 323 4.32 -18.85 -11.66
N LEU A 324 3.69 -17.97 -12.43
CA LEU A 324 4.27 -17.31 -13.58
C LEU A 324 5.55 -16.56 -13.19
N GLN A 325 5.50 -15.74 -12.14
CA GLN A 325 6.67 -15.00 -11.67
C GLN A 325 7.77 -15.89 -11.10
N ILE A 326 7.44 -16.98 -10.41
CA ILE A 326 8.44 -17.95 -9.93
C ILE A 326 9.20 -18.55 -11.11
N LEU A 327 8.48 -19.06 -12.11
CA LEU A 327 9.12 -19.69 -13.28
C LEU A 327 9.94 -18.70 -14.11
N CYS A 328 9.48 -17.45 -14.23
CA CYS A 328 10.25 -16.40 -14.90
C CYS A 328 11.52 -16.03 -14.13
N LEU A 329 11.45 -15.99 -12.79
CA LEU A 329 12.61 -15.70 -11.95
C LEU A 329 13.70 -16.76 -12.11
N GLU A 330 13.33 -18.05 -12.06
CA GLU A 330 14.27 -19.15 -12.29
C GLU A 330 14.88 -19.09 -13.68
N LYS A 331 14.06 -18.83 -14.71
CA LYS A 331 14.58 -18.70 -16.08
C LYS A 331 15.57 -17.55 -16.23
N LEU A 332 15.26 -16.39 -15.64
CA LEU A 332 16.13 -15.23 -15.68
C LEU A 332 17.46 -15.52 -14.97
N PHE A 333 17.42 -16.15 -13.79
CA PHE A 333 18.61 -16.53 -13.03
C PHE A 333 19.57 -17.40 -13.86
N THR A 334 19.08 -18.44 -14.53
CA THR A 334 19.89 -19.30 -15.40
C THR A 334 20.51 -18.55 -16.57
N LEU A 335 19.78 -17.60 -17.17
CA LEU A 335 20.30 -16.77 -18.25
C LEU A 335 21.41 -15.80 -17.78
N GLU A 336 21.29 -15.27 -16.57
CA GLU A 336 22.30 -14.39 -15.96
C GLU A 336 23.59 -15.14 -15.62
N GLU A 337 23.50 -16.41 -15.20
CA GLU A 337 24.65 -17.29 -14.95
C GLU A 337 25.29 -17.87 -16.23
N GLY A 338 24.67 -17.65 -17.40
CA GLY A 338 25.17 -18.15 -18.68
C GLY A 338 25.02 -19.66 -18.87
N GLU A 339 24.15 -20.28 -18.08
CA GLU A 339 23.83 -21.70 -18.18
C GLU A 339 22.85 -21.95 -19.35
N THR A 340 23.04 -23.06 -20.06
CA THR A 340 22.25 -23.42 -21.27
C THR A 340 21.55 -24.77 -21.15
N ASN A 341 21.68 -25.43 -19.99
CA ASN A 341 20.95 -26.64 -19.65
C ASN A 341 19.48 -26.33 -19.32
N GLU A 342 18.60 -27.33 -19.46
CA GLU A 342 17.18 -27.21 -19.09
C GLU A 342 16.93 -27.45 -17.59
N ASP A 343 17.99 -27.53 -16.77
CA ASP A 343 17.92 -27.87 -15.34
C ASP A 343 17.04 -26.88 -14.56
N TRP A 344 16.94 -25.63 -15.04
CA TRP A 344 16.05 -24.60 -14.49
C TRP A 344 14.56 -24.99 -14.50
N ARG A 345 14.13 -25.83 -15.45
CA ARG A 345 12.73 -26.30 -15.50
C ARG A 345 12.43 -27.22 -14.32
N GLU A 346 13.36 -28.10 -13.95
CA GLU A 346 13.20 -28.97 -12.78
C GLU A 346 13.17 -28.17 -11.49
N GLU A 347 14.07 -27.20 -11.34
CA GLU A 347 14.09 -26.34 -10.16
C GLU A 347 12.85 -25.44 -10.10
N GLY A 348 12.42 -24.85 -11.22
CA GLY A 348 11.17 -24.10 -11.31
C GLY A 348 9.95 -24.91 -10.89
N LEU A 349 9.89 -26.20 -11.26
CA LEU A 349 8.83 -27.11 -10.79
C LEU A 349 8.89 -27.35 -9.28
N ARG A 350 10.08 -27.49 -8.69
CA ARG A 350 10.25 -27.59 -7.23
C ARG A 350 9.81 -26.31 -6.52
N GLN A 351 10.13 -25.14 -7.07
CA GLN A 351 9.76 -23.85 -6.47
C GLN A 351 8.25 -23.58 -6.50
N ILE A 352 7.52 -24.08 -7.52
CA ILE A 352 6.05 -23.96 -7.57
C ILE A 352 5.31 -25.05 -6.80
N GLU A 353 5.96 -26.16 -6.44
CA GLU A 353 5.34 -27.31 -5.75
C GLU A 353 4.57 -26.92 -4.47
N PRO A 354 5.10 -26.06 -3.56
CA PRO A 354 4.35 -25.62 -2.38
C PRO A 354 3.02 -24.90 -2.72
N PHE A 355 2.89 -24.43 -3.95
CA PHE A 355 1.74 -23.69 -4.46
C PHE A 355 0.91 -24.51 -5.46
N ALA A 356 1.17 -25.81 -5.61
CA ALA A 356 0.44 -26.68 -6.54
C ALA A 356 -1.08 -26.69 -6.30
N HIS A 357 -1.52 -26.51 -5.04
CA HIS A 357 -2.94 -26.36 -4.68
C HIS A 357 -3.65 -25.19 -5.39
N LEU A 358 -2.91 -24.21 -5.92
CA LEU A 358 -3.50 -23.11 -6.71
C LEU A 358 -3.93 -23.56 -8.11
N LEU A 359 -3.28 -24.60 -8.67
CA LEU A 359 -3.61 -25.21 -9.96
C LEU A 359 -4.81 -26.14 -9.87
N GLU A 360 -5.14 -26.61 -8.67
CA GLU A 360 -6.33 -27.39 -8.42
C GLU A 360 -7.55 -26.45 -8.48
N THR A 361 -8.32 -26.54 -9.57
CA THR A 361 -9.70 -26.06 -9.57
C THR A 361 -10.43 -26.81 -8.46
N GLU A 362 -10.77 -26.10 -7.38
CA GLU A 362 -11.82 -26.54 -6.46
C GLU A 362 -13.00 -26.96 -7.33
N ARG A 363 -13.23 -28.27 -7.42
CA ARG A 363 -14.52 -28.80 -7.87
C ARG A 363 -15.51 -28.23 -6.88
N GLU A 364 -16.33 -27.30 -7.35
CA GLU A 364 -17.44 -26.68 -6.62
C GLU A 364 -18.14 -27.76 -5.76
N LYS A 365 -18.20 -27.50 -4.46
CA LYS A 365 -19.11 -28.19 -3.54
C LYS A 365 -20.38 -27.39 -3.39
#